data_AF-F5XQQ8-F1
#
_entry.id   AF-F5XQQ8-F1
#
_cell.length_a   1.000
_cell.length_b   1.000
_cell.length_c   1.000
_cell.angle_alpha   90.00
_cell.angle_beta   90.00
_cell.angle_gamma   90.00
#
_symmetry.space_group_name_H-M   'P 1'
#
loop_
_entity.id
_entity.type
_entity.pdbx_description
1 polymer ?
#
loop_
_entity_poly.entity_id
_entity_poly.type
_entity_poly.pdbx_seq_one_letter_code
_entity_poly.pdbx_strand_id
1 'polypeptide(L)'
;MHRAHGRRTPDRIRAMPLTNPWLSGAAPTRLLPRADLEERILNLLSSQNMAVIATTNRDGSPAATPVRYFSLGFEIFYTSWNDSAKSRNLRRDPRVSAGIFAPLAGQASSRGAQLFGTARTICQGPAELDHWRS
;
A
#
# COMPACT_ATOMS: atom_id res chain seq x y z
N MET A 1 -19.25 -44.47 12.99
CA MET A 1 -19.95 -43.85 11.83
C MET A 1 -19.66 -42.35 11.83
N HIS A 2 -18.78 -41.91 10.93
CA HIS A 2 -18.33 -40.51 10.80
C HIS A 2 -19.43 -39.62 10.20
N ARG A 3 -19.80 -38.53 10.88
CA ARG A 3 -20.56 -37.43 10.27
C ARG A 3 -19.58 -36.48 9.57
N ALA A 4 -19.66 -36.45 8.24
CA ALA A 4 -18.93 -35.51 7.40
C ALA A 4 -19.34 -34.07 7.75
N HIS A 5 -18.35 -33.26 8.11
CA HIS A 5 -18.51 -31.81 8.20
C HIS A 5 -18.66 -31.25 6.78
N GLY A 6 -19.86 -30.75 6.47
CA GLY A 6 -20.12 -30.02 5.24
C GLY A 6 -19.17 -28.83 5.14
N ARG A 7 -18.39 -28.78 4.06
CA ARG A 7 -17.58 -27.62 3.71
C ARG A 7 -18.56 -26.45 3.49
N ARG A 8 -18.53 -25.45 4.38
CA ARG A 8 -19.24 -24.19 4.16
C ARG A 8 -18.68 -23.57 2.88
N THR A 9 -19.51 -23.48 1.85
CA THR A 9 -19.26 -22.60 0.71
C THR A 9 -19.09 -21.19 1.26
N PRO A 10 -18.01 -20.46 0.91
CA PRO A 10 -17.87 -19.08 1.35
C PRO A 10 -19.08 -18.30 0.84
N ASP A 11 -19.73 -17.60 1.76
CA ASP A 11 -20.93 -16.83 1.51
C ASP A 11 -20.65 -15.86 0.36
N ARG A 12 -21.48 -15.93 -0.68
CA ARG A 12 -21.30 -15.19 -1.93
C ARG A 12 -21.39 -13.71 -1.56
N ILE A 13 -20.26 -13.00 -1.49
CA ILE A 13 -20.24 -11.56 -1.17
C ILE A 13 -21.29 -10.89 -2.05
N ARG A 14 -22.40 -10.47 -1.45
CA ARG A 14 -23.54 -9.90 -2.15
C ARG A 14 -23.01 -8.63 -2.81
N ALA A 15 -22.91 -8.62 -4.14
CA ALA A 15 -22.36 -7.49 -4.87
C ALA A 15 -23.07 -6.21 -4.42
N MET A 16 -22.31 -5.21 -3.97
CA MET A 16 -22.90 -3.94 -3.57
C MET A 16 -23.65 -3.36 -4.78
N PRO A 17 -24.88 -2.83 -4.60
CA PRO A 17 -25.62 -2.25 -5.71
C PRO A 17 -24.85 -1.04 -6.24
N LEU A 18 -24.42 -1.11 -7.51
CA LEU A 18 -23.71 -0.04 -8.20
C LEU A 18 -24.65 0.57 -9.25
N THR A 19 -24.71 1.90 -9.32
CA THR A 19 -25.51 2.62 -10.34
C THR A 19 -25.04 2.30 -11.76
N ASN A 20 -23.73 2.08 -11.93
CA ASN A 20 -23.11 1.84 -13.23
C ASN A 20 -22.61 0.38 -13.31
N PRO A 21 -23.23 -0.48 -14.14
CA PRO A 21 -22.90 -1.91 -14.20
C PRO A 21 -21.44 -2.22 -14.55
N TRP A 22 -20.75 -1.36 -15.30
CA TRP A 22 -19.35 -1.53 -15.67
C TRP A 22 -18.37 -1.41 -14.48
N LEU A 23 -18.82 -0.90 -13.33
CA LEU A 23 -18.04 -0.88 -12.08
C LEU A 23 -18.02 -2.24 -11.36
N SER A 24 -18.90 -3.17 -11.74
CA SER A 24 -19.06 -4.46 -11.04
C SER A 24 -17.89 -5.40 -11.18
N GLY A 25 -17.08 -5.27 -12.25
CA GLY A 25 -15.83 -6.01 -12.45
C GLY A 25 -15.95 -7.54 -12.39
N ALA A 26 -14.93 -8.24 -12.89
CA ALA A 26 -14.76 -9.65 -12.55
C ALA A 26 -13.84 -9.76 -11.34
N ALA A 27 -14.23 -10.56 -10.35
CA ALA A 27 -13.36 -10.87 -9.22
C ALA A 27 -12.14 -11.68 -9.74
N PRO A 28 -10.95 -11.46 -9.19
CA PRO A 28 -9.79 -12.27 -9.54
C PRO A 28 -10.05 -13.74 -9.19
N THR A 29 -9.88 -14.64 -10.16
CA THR A 29 -10.15 -16.08 -10.02
C THR A 29 -8.89 -16.93 -9.80
N ARG A 30 -7.71 -16.34 -9.99
CA ARG A 30 -6.43 -17.01 -9.87
C ARG A 30 -5.32 -16.05 -9.45
N LEU A 31 -4.23 -16.60 -8.94
CA LEU A 31 -2.98 -15.89 -8.78
C LEU A 31 -2.39 -15.55 -10.17
N LEU A 32 -1.80 -14.37 -10.26
CA LEU A 32 -1.05 -13.97 -11.44
C LEU A 32 0.37 -14.55 -11.38
N PRO A 33 0.97 -14.88 -12.53
CA PRO A 33 2.41 -15.10 -12.63
C PRO A 33 3.17 -13.91 -12.05
N ARG A 34 4.35 -14.19 -11.51
CA ARG A 34 5.15 -13.19 -10.80
C ARG A 34 5.44 -11.95 -11.65
N ALA A 35 5.86 -12.14 -12.91
CA ALA A 35 6.18 -11.02 -13.82
C ALA A 35 4.96 -10.10 -14.05
N ASP A 36 3.80 -10.68 -14.35
CA ASP A 36 2.55 -9.92 -14.55
C ASP A 36 2.11 -9.17 -13.28
N LEU A 37 2.34 -9.77 -12.10
CA LEU A 37 2.03 -9.13 -10.83
C LEU A 37 2.98 -7.97 -10.54
N GLU A 38 4.28 -8.17 -10.77
CA GLU A 38 5.32 -7.15 -10.64
C GLU A 38 5.01 -5.95 -11.54
N GLU A 39 4.66 -6.18 -12.80
CA GLU A 39 4.23 -5.12 -13.73
C GLU A 39 3.00 -4.35 -13.21
N ARG A 40 1.99 -5.06 -12.67
CA ARG A 40 0.81 -4.41 -12.10
C ARG A 40 1.11 -3.59 -10.85
N ILE A 41 2.03 -4.06 -10.01
CA ILE A 41 2.48 -3.31 -8.83
C ILE A 41 3.22 -2.05 -9.29
N LEU A 42 4.16 -2.15 -10.24
CA LEU A 42 4.85 -0.99 -10.79
C LEU A 42 3.86 0.02 -11.39
N ASN A 43 2.88 -0.44 -12.18
CA ASN A 43 1.82 0.41 -12.72
C ASN A 43 0.98 1.10 -11.62
N LEU A 44 0.69 0.41 -10.51
CA LEU A 44 0.03 1.04 -9.35
C LEU A 44 0.95 2.10 -8.72
N LEU A 45 2.22 1.76 -8.48
CA LEU A 45 3.19 2.65 -7.85
C LEU A 45 3.45 3.91 -8.68
N SER A 46 3.39 3.82 -10.01
CA SER A 46 3.55 4.96 -10.93
C SER A 46 2.28 5.78 -11.12
N SER A 47 1.10 5.18 -10.96
CA SER A 47 -0.19 5.88 -11.17
C SER A 47 -0.75 6.51 -9.90
N GLN A 48 -0.27 6.12 -8.72
CA GLN A 48 -0.66 6.69 -7.44
C GLN A 48 0.47 7.56 -6.86
N ASN A 49 0.12 8.51 -6.00
CA ASN A 49 1.07 9.42 -5.35
C ASN A 49 0.86 9.52 -3.83
N MET A 50 -0.10 8.78 -3.27
CA MET A 50 -0.41 8.74 -1.85
C MET A 50 -0.21 7.34 -1.28
N ALA A 51 0.38 7.28 -0.10
CA ALA A 51 0.53 6.06 0.69
C ALA A 51 0.08 6.31 2.13
N VAL A 52 -0.38 5.27 2.82
CA VAL A 52 -0.54 5.29 4.28
C VAL A 52 0.56 4.44 4.88
N ILE A 53 1.49 5.07 5.62
CA ILE A 53 2.53 4.34 6.33
C ILE A 53 2.08 4.01 7.75
N ALA A 54 2.32 2.78 8.18
CA ALA A 54 2.07 2.31 9.53
C ALA A 54 3.41 2.14 10.25
N THR A 55 3.57 2.86 11.36
CA THR A 55 4.74 2.81 12.25
C THR A 55 4.31 2.46 13.66
N THR A 56 5.23 2.04 14.52
CA THR A 56 4.93 1.74 15.93
C THR A 56 5.24 2.96 16.80
N ASN A 57 4.34 3.35 17.69
CA ASN A 57 4.55 4.39 18.71
C ASN A 57 5.39 3.87 19.89
N ARG A 58 5.86 4.79 20.75
CA ARG A 58 6.72 4.44 21.89
C ARG A 58 6.05 3.47 22.87
N ASP A 59 4.73 3.58 23.02
CA ASP A 59 3.89 2.70 23.85
C ASP A 59 3.51 1.38 23.16
N GLY A 60 3.99 1.15 21.92
CA GLY A 60 3.66 -0.03 21.13
C GLY A 60 2.40 0.09 20.27
N SER A 61 1.60 1.17 20.41
CA SER A 61 0.40 1.37 19.60
C SER A 61 0.74 1.65 18.13
N PRO A 62 -0.09 1.25 17.16
CA PRO A 62 0.13 1.55 15.75
C PRO A 62 -0.19 3.02 15.43
N ALA A 63 0.63 3.65 14.59
CA ALA A 63 0.39 4.98 14.03
C ALA A 63 0.36 4.89 12.50
N ALA A 64 -0.80 5.17 11.91
CA ALA A 64 -1.00 5.26 10.48
C ALA A 64 -0.97 6.73 10.03
N THR A 65 -0.14 7.08 9.04
CA THR A 65 -0.11 8.44 8.49
C THR A 65 -0.16 8.42 6.97
N PRO A 66 -1.07 9.18 6.35
CA PRO A 66 -0.99 9.51 4.93
C PRO A 66 0.26 10.32 4.61
N VAL A 67 0.94 9.96 3.52
CA VAL A 67 2.11 10.66 2.97
C VAL A 67 2.00 10.72 1.45
N ARG A 68 2.55 11.78 0.85
CA ARG A 68 2.88 11.76 -0.58
C ARG A 68 4.16 10.96 -0.75
N TYR A 69 4.24 10.12 -1.78
CA TYR A 69 5.44 9.35 -2.08
C TYR A 69 5.90 9.49 -3.54
N PHE A 70 7.14 9.08 -3.78
CA PHE A 70 7.74 8.84 -5.09
C PHE A 70 8.20 7.39 -5.14
N SER A 71 8.17 6.75 -6.30
CA SER A 71 8.63 5.36 -6.48
C SER A 71 9.85 5.27 -7.39
N LEU A 72 10.77 4.38 -7.05
CA LEU A 72 11.85 3.91 -7.91
C LEU A 72 11.83 2.38 -7.89
N GLY A 73 11.31 1.77 -8.97
CA GLY A 73 10.99 0.34 -8.95
C GLY A 73 9.98 0.02 -7.85
N PHE A 74 10.36 -0.88 -6.94
CA PHE A 74 9.51 -1.30 -5.81
C PHE A 74 9.79 -0.54 -4.50
N GLU A 75 10.74 0.40 -4.52
CA GLU A 75 11.03 1.25 -3.37
C GLU A 75 10.17 2.52 -3.42
N ILE A 76 9.72 2.97 -2.25
CA ILE A 76 8.99 4.22 -2.10
C ILE A 76 9.75 5.19 -1.19
N PHE A 77 9.73 6.46 -1.57
CA PHE A 77 10.38 7.56 -0.88
C PHE A 77 9.33 8.59 -0.51
N TYR A 78 9.42 9.18 0.67
CA TYR A 78 8.57 10.30 1.06
C TYR A 78 9.38 11.31 1.87
N THR A 79 8.97 12.57 1.79
CA THR A 79 9.60 13.63 2.57
C THR A 79 8.92 13.77 3.91
N SER A 80 9.70 14.06 4.95
CA SER A 80 9.18 14.29 6.28
C SER A 80 10.10 15.21 7.07
N TRP A 81 9.49 16.02 7.94
CA TRP A 81 10.25 16.73 8.95
C TRP A 81 10.93 15.74 9.90
N ASN A 82 12.19 16.03 10.26
CA ASN A 82 12.99 15.15 11.11
C ASN A 82 12.37 14.95 12.50
N ASP A 83 11.60 15.89 13.01
CA ASP A 83 10.94 15.85 14.32
C ASP A 83 9.54 15.20 14.30
N SER A 84 9.02 14.87 13.12
CA SER A 84 7.69 14.31 12.97
C SER A 84 7.52 12.99 13.74
N ALA A 85 6.28 12.68 14.13
CA ALA A 85 5.98 11.44 14.89
C ALA A 85 6.46 10.18 14.15
N LYS A 86 6.26 10.11 12.83
CA LYS A 86 6.73 9.00 11.99
C LYS A 86 8.27 8.92 11.95
N SER A 87 8.97 10.05 11.83
CA SER A 87 10.44 10.09 11.82
C SER A 87 11.03 9.68 13.17
N ARG A 88 10.42 10.10 14.28
CA ARG A 88 10.78 9.64 15.64
C ARG A 88 10.50 8.15 15.84
N ASN A 89 9.38 7.65 15.32
CA ASN A 89 9.05 6.23 15.38
C ASN A 89 10.06 5.39 14.59
N LEU A 90 10.36 5.75 13.34
CA LEU A 90 11.25 4.99 12.47
C LEU A 90 12.71 4.97 12.93
N ARG A 91 13.19 6.03 13.60
CA ARG A 91 14.52 6.01 14.23
C ARG A 91 14.61 5.03 15.39
N ARG A 92 13.50 4.77 16.08
CA ARG A 92 13.44 3.83 17.21
C ARG A 92 13.18 2.40 16.76
N ASP A 93 12.26 2.23 15.82
CA ASP A 93 11.89 0.96 15.22
C ASP A 93 11.74 1.15 13.71
N PRO A 94 12.67 0.62 12.90
CA PRO A 94 12.67 0.86 11.46
C PRO A 94 11.58 0.08 10.72
N ARG A 95 10.88 -0.86 11.38
CA ARG A 95 9.84 -1.67 10.75
C ARG A 95 8.64 -0.80 10.37
N VAL A 96 8.19 -0.96 9.14
CA VAL A 96 7.12 -0.15 8.56
C VAL A 96 6.29 -1.00 7.59
N SER A 97 5.01 -0.69 7.54
CA SER A 97 4.13 -1.14 6.46
C SER A 97 3.64 0.06 5.67
N ALA A 98 3.46 -0.08 4.36
CA ALA A 98 2.87 0.98 3.54
C ALA A 98 1.70 0.43 2.73
N GLY A 99 0.54 1.08 2.82
CA GLY A 99 -0.63 0.80 1.99
C GLY A 99 -0.76 1.83 0.87
N ILE A 100 -0.85 1.36 -0.37
CA ILE A 100 -1.09 2.17 -1.56
C ILE A 100 -2.32 1.61 -2.25
N PHE A 101 -3.30 2.46 -2.56
CA PHE A 101 -4.55 2.03 -3.14
C PHE A 101 -5.06 3.05 -4.14
N ALA A 102 -5.62 2.56 -5.25
CA ALA A 102 -6.33 3.39 -6.20
C ALA A 102 -7.74 3.71 -5.66
N PRO A 103 -8.36 4.82 -6.10
CA PRO A 103 -9.75 5.13 -5.76
C PRO A 103 -10.70 3.96 -6.06
N LEU A 104 -11.52 3.62 -5.07
CA LEU A 104 -12.50 2.54 -5.17
C LEU A 104 -13.87 3.11 -5.57
N ALA A 105 -14.23 2.96 -6.84
CA ALA A 105 -15.57 3.25 -7.37
C ALA A 105 -16.42 1.97 -7.51
N GLY A 106 -15.77 0.81 -7.61
CA GLY A 106 -16.40 -0.50 -7.67
C GLY A 106 -15.35 -1.60 -7.75
N GLN A 107 -15.76 -2.86 -7.82
CA GLN A 107 -14.81 -3.97 -7.79
C GLN A 107 -13.84 -3.91 -8.99
N ALA A 108 -14.29 -3.44 -10.16
CA ALA A 108 -13.44 -3.24 -11.33
C ALA A 108 -12.25 -2.27 -11.07
N SER A 109 -12.41 -1.32 -10.15
CA SER A 109 -11.36 -0.35 -9.83
C SER A 109 -10.53 -0.73 -8.60
N SER A 110 -10.86 -1.85 -7.94
CA SER A 110 -10.18 -2.33 -6.73
C SER A 110 -8.75 -2.74 -7.05
N ARG A 111 -7.81 -1.84 -6.72
CA ARG A 111 -6.38 -2.04 -6.91
C ARG A 111 -5.65 -1.47 -5.70
N GLY A 112 -4.81 -2.27 -5.08
CA GLY A 112 -3.98 -1.84 -3.96
C GLY A 112 -2.82 -2.79 -3.74
N ALA A 113 -1.78 -2.27 -3.10
CA ALA A 113 -0.61 -3.03 -2.67
C ALA A 113 -0.29 -2.65 -1.22
N GLN A 114 0.16 -3.65 -0.47
CA GLN A 114 0.74 -3.44 0.84
C GLN A 114 2.21 -3.86 0.79
N LEU A 115 3.08 -2.96 1.21
CA LEU A 115 4.51 -3.18 1.32
C LEU A 115 4.85 -3.39 2.79
N PHE A 116 5.75 -4.31 3.07
CA PHE A 116 6.30 -4.55 4.40
C PHE A 116 7.82 -4.50 4.30
N GLY A 117 8.45 -3.80 5.23
CA GLY A 117 9.90 -3.71 5.22
C GLY A 117 10.43 -2.80 6.32
N THR A 118 11.59 -2.21 6.04
CA THR A 118 12.23 -1.24 6.90
C THR A 118 12.38 0.10 6.18
N ALA A 119 12.36 1.19 6.93
CA ALA A 119 12.66 2.52 6.41
C ALA A 119 13.90 3.11 7.08
N ARG A 120 14.71 3.80 6.29
CA ARG A 120 15.87 4.56 6.75
C ARG A 120 15.79 5.99 6.24
N THR A 121 16.22 6.94 7.06
CA THR A 121 16.34 8.33 6.63
C THR A 121 17.53 8.47 5.68
N ILE A 122 17.31 9.09 4.53
CA ILE A 122 18.37 9.51 3.61
C ILE A 122 18.60 10.98 3.89
N CYS A 123 19.65 11.31 4.64
CA CYS A 123 20.04 12.70 4.88
C CYS A 123 20.73 13.22 3.63
N GLN A 124 20.09 14.11 2.87
CA GLN A 124 20.81 14.91 1.88
C GLN A 124 21.74 15.87 2.61
N GLY A 125 23.04 15.85 2.31
CA GLY A 125 23.94 16.94 2.66
C GLY A 125 23.50 18.23 1.93
N PRO A 126 23.98 19.41 2.36
CA PRO A 126 23.55 20.69 1.79
C PRO A 126 23.80 20.89 0.28
N ALA A 127 24.46 19.96 -0.41
CA ALA A 127 24.84 20.08 -1.82
C ALA A 127 23.86 19.46 -2.83
N GLU A 128 22.78 18.78 -2.41
CA GLU A 128 21.96 17.94 -3.32
C GLU A 128 20.53 18.47 -3.57
N LEU A 129 20.22 19.69 -3.09
CA LEU A 129 18.92 20.35 -3.32
C LEU A 129 18.77 20.92 -4.74
N ASP A 130 19.87 21.03 -5.51
CA ASP A 130 19.86 21.60 -6.85
C ASP A 130 19.43 20.62 -7.95
N HIS A 131 19.34 19.32 -7.67
CA HIS A 131 19.06 18.31 -8.70
C HIS A 131 17.58 18.06 -9.00
N TRP A 132 16.65 18.71 -8.28
CA TRP A 132 15.20 18.53 -8.45
C TRP A 132 14.45 19.84 -8.80
N ARG A 133 15.19 20.88 -9.21
CA ARG A 133 14.66 22.21 -9.55
C ARG A 133 14.77 22.60 -11.04
N SER A 134 15.19 21.69 -11.92
CA SER A 134 15.27 21.92 -13.36
C SER A 134 14.14 21.26 -14.11
#